data_AF-A0A7C4M9W2-F1
#
_entry.id   AF-A0A7C4M9W2-F1
#
_cell.length_a   1.000
_cell.length_b   1.000
_cell.length_c   1.000
_cell.angle_alpha   90.00
_cell.angle_beta   90.00
_cell.angle_gamma   90.00
#
_symmetry.space_group_name_H-M   'P 1'
#
loop_
_entity.id
_entity.type
_entity.pdbx_description
1 polymer ?
#
loop_
_entity_poly.entity_id
_entity_poly.type
_entity_poly.pdbx_seq_one_letter_code
_entity_poly.pdbx_strand_id
1 'polypeptide(L)'
;MSTKLAKEDIAKMFLCSSILEEHVYKAYNSLADRVTGEQISRLLRVIAFDSKKHSIMLKLLSESIAKVDVKEVECKNLLGESWKVIDDLAKEEIYSVPDKMDLPTLIKNMVSLESYVGEEYMTSAHLVLTKLAAEEIGLELDTIKNIIEWIIQDEERHVKIIEIISKMV
;
A
#
# COMPACT_ATOMS: atom_id res chain seq x y z
N MET A 1 -31.81 2.26 7.12
CA MET A 1 -30.75 2.69 8.06
C MET A 1 -29.37 2.10 7.73
N SER A 2 -29.21 1.28 6.68
CA SER A 2 -27.99 0.49 6.44
C SER A 2 -26.98 1.11 5.45
N THR A 3 -27.40 1.92 4.48
CA THR A 3 -26.55 2.38 3.37
C THR A 3 -25.48 3.42 3.73
N LYS A 4 -25.72 4.23 4.77
CA LYS A 4 -24.72 5.23 5.21
C LYS A 4 -23.52 4.57 5.92
N LEU A 5 -23.80 3.53 6.71
CA LEU A 5 -22.80 2.79 7.46
C LEU A 5 -21.83 2.05 6.52
N ALA A 6 -22.32 1.43 5.44
CA ALA A 6 -21.42 0.70 4.54
C ALA A 6 -20.52 1.63 3.69
N LYS A 7 -21.02 2.82 3.30
CA LYS A 7 -20.18 3.83 2.63
C LYS A 7 -19.06 4.36 3.52
N GLU A 8 -19.36 4.63 4.79
CA GLU A 8 -18.34 5.05 5.76
C GLU A 8 -17.30 3.94 5.96
N ASP A 9 -17.70 2.68 6.02
CA ASP A 9 -16.75 1.57 6.13
C ASP A 9 -15.83 1.45 4.91
N ILE A 10 -16.36 1.61 3.69
CA ILE A 10 -15.55 1.62 2.46
C ILE A 10 -14.58 2.80 2.47
N ALA A 11 -15.05 4.00 2.81
CA ALA A 11 -14.20 5.18 2.87
C ALA A 11 -13.08 5.00 3.90
N LYS A 12 -13.37 4.37 5.05
CA LYS A 12 -12.36 4.05 6.07
C LYS A 12 -11.33 3.05 5.54
N MET A 13 -11.73 2.03 4.78
CA MET A 13 -10.81 1.10 4.14
C MET A 13 -9.81 1.84 3.25
N PHE A 14 -10.29 2.67 2.31
CA PHE A 14 -9.41 3.42 1.43
C PHE A 14 -8.52 4.40 2.18
N LEU A 15 -9.03 5.05 3.24
CA LEU A 15 -8.21 5.95 4.05
C LEU A 15 -7.11 5.18 4.79
N CYS A 16 -7.41 4.01 5.34
CA CYS A 16 -6.43 3.18 6.00
C CYS A 16 -5.37 2.64 5.03
N SER A 17 -5.76 2.21 3.84
CA SER A 17 -4.82 1.82 2.79
C SER A 17 -3.95 2.99 2.32
N SER A 18 -4.51 4.20 2.25
CA SER A 18 -3.73 5.41 1.95
C SER A 18 -2.62 5.65 2.97
N ILE A 19 -2.92 5.47 4.26
CA ILE A 19 -1.92 5.61 5.32
C ILE A 19 -0.88 4.49 5.19
N LEU A 20 -1.30 3.26 4.92
CA LEU A 20 -0.39 2.13 4.71
C LEU A 20 0.64 2.44 3.60
N GLU A 21 0.19 2.94 2.45
CA GLU A 21 1.06 3.35 1.34
C GLU A 21 2.01 4.50 1.69
N GLU A 22 1.59 5.42 2.56
CA GLU A 22 2.48 6.46 3.04
C GLU A 22 3.64 5.88 3.87
N HIS A 23 3.39 4.79 4.61
CA HIS A 23 4.44 4.08 5.34
C HIS A 23 5.36 3.35 4.37
N VAL A 24 4.82 2.69 3.33
CA VAL A 24 5.60 2.03 2.27
C VAL A 24 6.48 3.04 1.51
N TYR A 25 5.95 4.20 1.14
CA TYR A 25 6.72 5.28 0.54
C TYR A 25 7.94 5.68 1.39
N LYS A 26 7.71 5.98 2.68
CA LYS A 26 8.79 6.39 3.59
C LYS A 26 9.82 5.27 3.76
N ALA A 27 9.35 4.03 3.82
CA ALA A 27 10.16 2.83 3.88
C ALA A 27 11.14 2.74 2.70
N TYR A 28 10.63 2.69 1.46
CA TYR A 28 11.48 2.60 0.28
C TYR A 28 12.36 3.83 0.07
N ASN A 29 11.84 5.04 0.35
CA ASN A 29 12.63 6.26 0.18
C ASN A 29 13.82 6.28 1.16
N SER A 30 13.60 5.89 2.41
CA SER A 30 14.67 5.79 3.41
C SER A 30 15.69 4.70 3.06
N LEU A 31 15.25 3.57 2.50
CA LEU A 31 16.17 2.54 2.04
C LEU A 31 17.01 3.03 0.85
N ALA A 32 16.38 3.69 -0.12
CA ALA A 32 17.06 4.23 -1.30
C ALA A 32 18.19 5.21 -0.95
N ASP A 33 18.07 5.95 0.16
CA ASP A 33 19.10 6.86 0.65
C ASP A 33 20.32 6.14 1.27
N ARG A 34 20.18 4.87 1.66
CA ARG A 34 21.19 4.12 2.44
C ARG A 34 21.89 3.00 1.67
N VAL A 35 21.27 2.45 0.64
CA VAL A 35 21.87 1.37 -0.16
C VAL A 35 23.08 1.87 -0.96
N THR A 36 24.07 1.00 -1.12
CA THR A 36 25.17 1.21 -2.06
C THR A 36 24.74 0.80 -3.48
N GLY A 37 25.21 1.53 -4.49
CA GLY A 37 24.86 1.28 -5.89
C GLY A 37 23.74 2.22 -6.38
N GLU A 38 24.13 3.17 -7.22
CA GLU A 38 23.24 4.22 -7.73
C GLU A 38 22.00 3.64 -8.45
N GLN A 39 22.17 2.55 -9.20
CA GLN A 39 21.07 1.92 -9.92
C GLN A 39 20.06 1.25 -8.96
N ILE A 40 20.52 0.61 -7.88
CA ILE A 40 19.64 0.04 -6.86
C ILE A 40 18.85 1.15 -6.17
N SER A 41 19.55 2.22 -5.73
CA SER A 41 18.91 3.39 -5.13
C SER A 41 17.81 3.98 -6.03
N ARG A 42 18.09 4.16 -7.32
CA ARG A 42 17.10 4.68 -8.29
C ARG A 42 15.88 3.77 -8.44
N LEU A 43 16.08 2.45 -8.50
CA LEU A 43 14.97 1.49 -8.62
C LEU A 43 14.08 1.49 -7.36
N LEU A 44 14.67 1.57 -6.17
CA LEU A 44 13.89 1.70 -4.92
C LEU A 44 13.10 3.01 -4.87
N ARG A 45 13.64 4.11 -5.41
CA ARG A 45 12.88 5.38 -5.51
C ARG A 45 11.68 5.29 -6.44
N VAL A 46 11.74 4.47 -7.49
CA VAL A 46 10.57 4.24 -8.37
C VAL A 46 9.41 3.68 -7.53
N ILE A 47 9.67 2.60 -6.79
CA ILE A 47 8.68 1.97 -5.90
C ILE A 47 8.17 3.00 -4.88
N ALA A 48 9.07 3.74 -4.23
CA ALA A 48 8.69 4.77 -3.26
C ALA A 48 7.69 5.78 -3.86
N PHE A 49 7.98 6.32 -5.04
CA PHE A 49 7.11 7.32 -5.66
C PHE A 49 5.77 6.75 -6.14
N ASP A 50 5.75 5.49 -6.59
CA ASP A 50 4.51 4.81 -6.92
C ASP A 50 3.65 4.60 -5.67
N SER A 51 4.21 4.14 -4.55
CA SER A 51 3.49 4.07 -3.26
C SER A 51 2.96 5.44 -2.81
N LYS A 52 3.74 6.51 -2.98
CA LYS A 52 3.27 7.87 -2.67
C LYS A 52 2.07 8.27 -3.53
N LYS A 53 2.10 7.93 -4.83
CA LYS A 53 0.99 8.14 -5.76
C LYS A 53 -0.24 7.34 -5.32
N HIS A 54 -0.08 6.08 -4.94
CA HIS A 54 -1.18 5.24 -4.44
C HIS A 54 -1.81 5.81 -3.18
N SER A 55 -1.00 6.25 -2.21
CA SER A 55 -1.47 6.91 -0.99
C SER A 55 -2.40 8.08 -1.32
N ILE A 56 -2.01 8.93 -2.27
CA ILE A 56 -2.81 10.09 -2.70
C ILE A 56 -4.12 9.63 -3.37
N MET A 57 -4.05 8.68 -4.29
CA MET A 57 -5.23 8.17 -5.02
C MET A 57 -6.26 7.55 -4.07
N LEU A 58 -5.81 6.72 -3.14
CA LEU A 58 -6.65 6.06 -2.14
C LEU A 58 -7.31 7.07 -1.18
N LYS A 59 -6.56 8.12 -0.78
CA LYS A 59 -7.13 9.21 0.02
C LYS A 59 -8.25 9.94 -0.72
N LEU A 60 -8.01 10.29 -1.97
CA LEU A 60 -9.01 10.96 -2.81
C LEU A 60 -10.25 10.09 -3.03
N LEU A 61 -10.07 8.78 -3.22
CA LEU A 61 -11.17 7.82 -3.28
C LEU A 61 -11.98 7.82 -1.98
N SER A 62 -11.32 7.74 -0.82
CA SER A 62 -11.99 7.81 0.48
C SER A 62 -12.85 9.07 0.61
N GLU A 63 -12.26 10.24 0.35
CA GLU A 63 -12.92 11.54 0.45
C GLU A 63 -14.10 11.70 -0.53
N SER A 64 -14.03 11.05 -1.70
CA SER A 64 -15.12 11.04 -2.69
C SER A 64 -16.33 10.21 -2.26
N ILE A 65 -16.13 9.22 -1.39
CA ILE A 65 -17.18 8.30 -0.92
C ILE A 65 -17.85 8.85 0.33
N ALA A 66 -17.06 9.23 1.34
CA ALA A 66 -17.56 9.82 2.58
C ALA A 66 -16.45 10.58 3.31
N LYS A 67 -16.82 11.64 4.04
CA LYS A 67 -15.91 12.29 4.99
C LYS A 67 -15.81 11.42 6.24
N VAL A 68 -14.73 10.67 6.32
CA VAL A 68 -14.38 9.84 7.48
C VAL A 68 -13.07 10.31 8.09
N ASP A 69 -12.93 10.07 9.38
CA ASP A 69 -11.68 10.23 10.11
C ASP A 69 -11.35 8.86 10.71
N VAL A 70 -10.09 8.44 10.58
CA VAL A 70 -9.60 7.17 11.11
C VAL A 70 -8.31 7.44 11.87
N LYS A 71 -8.21 6.84 13.05
CA LYS A 71 -6.94 6.81 13.77
C LYS A 71 -6.10 5.66 13.23
N GLU A 72 -4.79 5.81 13.24
CA GLU A 72 -3.84 4.78 12.81
C GLU A 72 -4.07 3.43 13.52
N VAL A 73 -4.41 3.46 14.81
CA VAL A 73 -4.76 2.27 15.59
C VAL A 73 -6.01 1.55 15.08
N GLU A 74 -6.95 2.28 14.48
CA GLU A 74 -8.16 1.71 13.88
C GLU A 74 -7.84 1.04 12.55
N CYS A 75 -6.89 1.60 11.79
CA CYS A 75 -6.40 1.00 10.56
C CYS A 75 -5.69 -0.33 10.79
N LYS A 76 -4.93 -0.45 11.89
CA LYS A 76 -4.35 -1.72 12.30
C LYS A 76 -5.38 -2.83 12.49
N ASN A 77 -6.53 -2.49 13.07
CA ASN A 77 -7.60 -3.46 13.29
C ASN A 77 -8.37 -3.78 12.00
N LEU A 78 -8.47 -2.81 11.09
CA LEU A 78 -9.21 -2.93 9.84
C LEU A 78 -8.43 -3.71 8.78
N LEU A 79 -7.13 -3.44 8.65
CA LEU A 79 -6.23 -4.06 7.69
C LEU A 79 -5.51 -5.29 8.27
N GLY A 80 -5.54 -5.48 9.60
CA GLY A 80 -5.07 -6.71 10.23
C GLY A 80 -3.57 -6.95 10.06
N GLU A 81 -3.21 -8.10 9.48
CA GLU A 81 -1.82 -8.56 9.38
C GLU A 81 -0.97 -7.68 8.46
N SER A 82 -1.53 -7.04 7.43
CA SER A 82 -0.78 -6.18 6.48
C SER A 82 -0.27 -4.92 7.12
N TRP A 83 -1.08 -4.33 8.00
CA TRP A 83 -0.61 -3.25 8.86
C TRP A 83 0.54 -3.71 9.76
N LYS A 84 0.41 -4.90 10.36
CA LYS A 84 1.40 -5.42 11.30
C LYS A 84 2.74 -5.70 10.61
N VAL A 85 2.72 -6.34 9.45
CA VAL A 85 3.93 -6.64 8.66
C VAL A 85 4.61 -5.35 8.18
N ILE A 86 3.86 -4.33 7.73
CA ILE A 86 4.44 -3.04 7.32
C ILE A 86 4.96 -2.25 8.51
N ASP A 87 4.23 -2.22 9.62
CA ASP A 87 4.65 -1.51 10.83
C ASP A 87 5.89 -2.18 11.45
N ASP A 88 5.95 -3.52 11.47
CA ASP A 88 7.09 -4.29 11.96
C ASP A 88 8.30 -4.14 11.01
N LEU A 89 8.13 -4.28 9.69
CA LEU A 89 9.22 -4.08 8.71
C LEU A 89 9.71 -2.62 8.66
N ALA A 90 8.81 -1.65 8.68
CA ALA A 90 9.18 -0.25 8.67
C ALA A 90 9.89 0.15 9.98
N LYS A 91 9.40 -0.31 11.14
CA LYS A 91 10.02 0.01 12.44
C LYS A 91 11.33 -0.73 12.66
N GLU A 92 11.42 -2.02 12.37
CA GLU A 92 12.59 -2.85 12.69
C GLU A 92 13.71 -2.70 11.66
N GLU A 93 13.40 -2.61 10.37
CA GLU A 93 14.44 -2.61 9.31
C GLU A 93 14.73 -1.22 8.73
N ILE A 94 13.77 -0.29 8.82
CA ILE A 94 13.86 0.98 8.10
C ILE A 94 14.11 2.17 9.03
N TYR A 95 13.42 2.27 10.16
CA TYR A 95 13.63 3.36 11.12
C TYR A 95 14.69 3.07 12.19
N SER A 96 15.05 1.79 12.42
CA SER A 96 15.88 1.39 13.55
C SER A 96 17.11 0.55 13.13
N VAL A 97 18.31 1.19 13.10
CA VAL A 97 19.66 0.59 13.24
C VAL A 97 20.30 -0.09 11.98
N PRO A 98 21.60 -0.47 11.95
CA PRO A 98 22.87 0.26 11.64
C PRO A 98 23.46 0.02 10.22
N ASP A 99 24.62 0.63 9.91
CA ASP A 99 25.50 0.55 8.70
C ASP A 99 25.77 -0.83 8.04
N LYS A 100 25.19 -1.93 8.52
CA LYS A 100 25.41 -3.30 8.01
C LYS A 100 24.07 -4.02 7.81
N MET A 101 23.36 -3.63 6.78
CA MET A 101 22.13 -4.29 6.35
C MET A 101 22.47 -5.49 5.46
N ASP A 102 21.93 -6.66 5.78
CA ASP A 102 21.98 -7.84 4.90
C ASP A 102 20.96 -7.64 3.78
N LEU A 103 21.41 -6.95 2.72
CA LEU A 103 20.58 -6.53 1.59
C LEU A 103 19.77 -7.69 0.96
N PRO A 104 20.30 -8.93 0.83
CA PRO A 104 19.51 -10.09 0.40
C PRO A 104 18.29 -10.41 1.28
N THR A 105 18.43 -10.38 2.61
CA THR A 105 17.31 -10.65 3.54
C THR A 105 16.26 -9.56 3.45
N LEU A 106 16.70 -8.30 3.37
CA LEU A 106 15.79 -7.17 3.19
C LEU A 106 15.00 -7.27 1.88
N ILE A 107 15.67 -7.57 0.76
CA ILE A 107 15.03 -7.74 -0.55
C ILE A 107 13.95 -8.83 -0.48
N LYS A 108 14.24 -9.97 0.17
CA LYS A 108 13.25 -11.03 0.34
C LYS A 108 12.03 -10.55 1.11
N ASN A 109 12.23 -9.82 2.21
CA ASN A 109 11.15 -9.28 3.02
C ASN A 109 10.32 -8.26 2.24
N MET A 110 10.96 -7.45 1.38
CA MET A 110 10.29 -6.50 0.49
C MET A 110 9.44 -7.19 -0.57
N VAL A 111 9.90 -8.28 -1.21
CA VAL A 111 9.06 -9.05 -2.15
C VAL A 111 7.78 -9.55 -1.47
N SER A 112 7.92 -10.10 -0.26
CA SER A 112 6.77 -10.56 0.52
C SER A 112 5.82 -9.41 0.88
N LEU A 113 6.37 -8.22 1.13
CA LEU A 113 5.59 -7.02 1.40
C LEU A 113 4.72 -6.62 0.22
N GLU A 114 5.32 -6.38 -0.96
CA GLU A 114 4.59 -5.95 -2.15
C GLU A 114 3.53 -6.98 -2.57
N SER A 115 3.87 -8.27 -2.48
CA SER A 115 2.92 -9.33 -2.82
C SER A 115 1.69 -9.27 -1.91
N TYR A 116 1.91 -9.06 -0.62
CA TYR A 116 0.83 -9.00 0.35
C TYR A 116 -0.01 -7.73 0.20
N VAL A 117 0.61 -6.58 -0.03
CA VAL A 117 -0.09 -5.31 -0.32
C VAL A 117 -0.98 -5.45 -1.56
N GLY A 118 -0.47 -6.05 -2.64
CA GLY A 118 -1.25 -6.33 -3.85
C GLY A 118 -2.46 -7.25 -3.61
N GLU A 119 -2.30 -8.30 -2.82
CA GLU A 119 -3.40 -9.20 -2.44
C GLU A 119 -4.49 -8.50 -1.60
N GLU A 120 -4.08 -7.63 -0.68
CA GLU A 120 -4.99 -6.84 0.14
C GLU A 120 -5.79 -5.85 -0.72
N TYR A 121 -5.18 -5.28 -1.76
CA TYR A 121 -5.91 -4.45 -2.72
C TYR A 121 -6.93 -5.23 -3.52
N MET A 122 -6.58 -6.42 -3.99
CA MET A 122 -7.53 -7.30 -4.68
C MET A 122 -8.73 -7.64 -3.79
N THR A 123 -8.47 -7.99 -2.53
CA THR A 123 -9.52 -8.32 -1.55
C THR A 123 -10.39 -7.10 -1.25
N SER A 124 -9.76 -5.94 -1.04
CA SER A 124 -10.45 -4.67 -0.81
C SER A 124 -11.30 -4.26 -2.01
N ALA A 125 -10.79 -4.37 -3.23
CA ALA A 125 -11.54 -4.11 -4.46
C ALA A 125 -12.79 -5.00 -4.54
N HIS A 126 -12.64 -6.29 -4.28
CA HIS A 126 -13.75 -7.24 -4.33
C HIS A 126 -14.83 -6.91 -3.29
N LEU A 127 -14.42 -6.57 -2.07
CA LEU A 127 -15.34 -6.16 -1.01
C LEU A 127 -16.07 -4.86 -1.35
N VAL A 128 -15.35 -3.86 -1.89
CA VAL A 128 -15.92 -2.59 -2.33
C VAL A 128 -16.93 -2.81 -3.45
N LEU A 129 -16.58 -3.58 -4.48
CA LEU A 129 -17.48 -3.89 -5.59
C LEU A 129 -18.74 -4.61 -5.12
N THR A 130 -18.60 -5.57 -4.21
CA THR A 130 -19.74 -6.31 -3.66
C THR A 130 -20.65 -5.40 -2.84
N LYS A 131 -20.08 -4.55 -1.96
CA LYS A 131 -20.86 -3.59 -1.16
C LYS A 131 -21.56 -2.57 -2.06
N LEU A 132 -20.88 -2.00 -3.05
CA LEU A 132 -21.48 -1.03 -3.95
C LEU A 132 -22.54 -1.63 -4.88
N ALA A 133 -22.34 -2.87 -5.34
CA ALA A 133 -23.35 -3.61 -6.11
C ALA A 133 -24.59 -3.94 -5.26
N ALA A 134 -24.40 -4.30 -3.99
CA ALA A 134 -25.50 -4.53 -3.05
C ALA A 134 -26.28 -3.25 -2.73
N GLU A 135 -25.66 -2.08 -2.91
CA GLU A 135 -26.25 -0.80 -2.53
C GLU A 135 -26.87 -0.01 -3.69
N GLU A 136 -26.56 -0.31 -4.97
CA GLU A 136 -27.05 0.38 -6.19
C GLU A 136 -27.03 1.93 -6.06
N ILE A 137 -25.84 2.55 -6.01
CA ILE A 137 -25.72 4.01 -5.77
C ILE A 137 -24.60 4.68 -6.55
N GLY A 138 -24.91 5.23 -7.73
CA GLY A 138 -24.44 6.54 -8.23
C GLY A 138 -22.95 6.95 -8.18
N LEU A 139 -22.01 6.04 -7.91
CA LEU A 139 -20.56 6.19 -8.06
C LEU A 139 -20.15 5.40 -9.29
N GLU A 140 -19.26 5.94 -10.11
CA GLU A 140 -18.71 5.18 -11.24
C GLU A 140 -17.81 4.07 -10.70
N LEU A 141 -18.40 2.89 -10.51
CA LEU A 141 -17.72 1.67 -10.08
C LEU A 141 -16.51 1.36 -10.94
N ASP A 142 -16.63 1.65 -12.23
CA ASP A 142 -15.54 1.50 -13.19
C ASP A 142 -14.35 2.40 -12.84
N THR A 143 -14.58 3.62 -12.37
CA THR A 143 -13.48 4.51 -11.95
C THR A 143 -12.75 3.96 -10.73
N ILE A 144 -13.48 3.50 -9.71
CA ILE A 144 -12.86 2.89 -8.51
C ILE A 144 -12.10 1.63 -8.90
N LYS A 145 -12.74 0.75 -9.67
CA LYS A 145 -12.15 -0.49 -10.16
C LYS A 145 -10.86 -0.23 -10.93
N ASN A 146 -10.88 0.70 -11.89
CA ASN A 146 -9.71 1.03 -12.70
C ASN A 146 -8.56 1.55 -11.84
N ILE A 147 -8.84 2.42 -10.86
CA ILE A 147 -7.81 2.92 -9.95
C ILE A 147 -7.17 1.78 -9.17
N ILE A 148 -7.96 0.87 -8.59
CA ILE A 148 -7.41 -0.25 -7.84
C ILE A 148 -6.66 -1.22 -8.74
N GLU A 149 -7.16 -1.49 -9.95
CA GLU A 149 -6.44 -2.31 -10.94
C GLU A 149 -5.09 -1.69 -11.33
N TRP A 150 -5.00 -0.36 -11.46
CA TRP A 150 -3.73 0.31 -11.71
C TRP A 150 -2.77 0.14 -10.53
N ILE A 151 -3.25 0.29 -9.28
CA ILE A 151 -2.42 0.07 -8.09
C ILE A 151 -1.90 -1.37 -8.07
N ILE A 152 -2.77 -2.37 -8.27
CA ILE A 152 -2.36 -3.79 -8.30
C ILE A 152 -1.31 -4.04 -9.39
N GLN A 153 -1.49 -3.48 -10.59
CA GLN A 153 -0.51 -3.61 -11.66
C GLN A 153 0.82 -2.94 -11.31
N ASP A 154 0.81 -1.91 -10.48
CA ASP A 154 2.02 -1.26 -9.97
C ASP A 154 2.72 -2.18 -8.96
N GLU A 155 1.98 -2.76 -8.00
CA GLU A 155 2.52 -3.73 -7.02
C GLU A 155 3.17 -4.95 -7.70
N GLU A 156 2.52 -5.50 -8.74
CA GLU A 156 3.10 -6.58 -9.55
C GLU A 156 4.41 -6.16 -10.25
N ARG A 157 4.54 -4.88 -10.62
CA ARG A 157 5.79 -4.34 -11.17
C ARG A 157 6.82 -4.08 -10.09
N HIS A 158 6.42 -3.66 -8.89
CA HIS A 158 7.33 -3.51 -7.75
C HIS A 158 8.00 -4.83 -7.41
N VAL A 159 7.25 -5.94 -7.36
CA VAL A 159 7.81 -7.29 -7.19
C VAL A 159 8.91 -7.57 -8.23
N LYS A 160 8.65 -7.29 -9.51
CA LYS A 160 9.65 -7.48 -10.59
C LYS A 160 10.87 -6.56 -10.44
N ILE A 161 10.67 -5.32 -9.99
CA ILE A 161 11.78 -4.40 -9.71
C ILE A 161 12.65 -4.96 -8.58
N ILE A 162 12.04 -5.48 -7.51
CA ILE A 162 12.77 -6.07 -6.39
C ILE A 162 13.52 -7.34 -6.83
N GLU A 163 12.92 -8.17 -7.69
CA GLU A 163 13.61 -9.31 -8.30
C GLU A 163 14.81 -8.91 -9.18
N ILE A 164 14.72 -7.77 -9.87
CA ILE A 164 15.85 -7.20 -10.62
C ILE A 164 16.94 -6.75 -9.66
N ILE A 165 16.58 -6.01 -8.60
CA ILE A 165 17.52 -5.58 -7.56
C ILE A 165 18.23 -6.80 -6.96
N SER A 166 17.50 -7.88 -6.64
CA SER A 166 18.06 -9.13 -6.10
C SER A 166 19.20 -9.72 -6.94
N LYS A 167 19.16 -9.53 -8.26
CA LYS A 167 20.21 -10.02 -9.19
C LYS A 167 21.44 -9.11 -9.27
N MET A 168 21.38 -7.94 -8.64
CA MET A 168 22.44 -6.92 -8.66
C MET A 168 23.28 -6.92 -7.38
N VAL A 169 22.88 -7.72 -6.37
CA VAL A 169 23.51 -7.81 -5.05
C VAL A 169 24.31 -9.09 -4.92
#